data_AF-A0A4R2PBG1-F1
#
_entry.id   AF-A0A4R2PBG1-F1
#
_cell.length_a   1.000
_cell.length_b   1.000
_cell.length_c   1.000
_cell.angle_alpha   90.00
_cell.angle_beta   90.00
_cell.angle_gamma   90.00
#
_symmetry.space_group_name_H-M   'P 1'
#
loop_
_entity.id
_entity.type
_entity.pdbx_description
1 polymer ?
#
loop_
_entity_poly.entity_id
_entity_poly.type
_entity_poly.pdbx_seq_one_letter_code
_entity_poly.pdbx_strand_id
1 'polypeptide(L)' 'MVSLDYDIFKKRLFELTGINLTLYKEDQMKRRLNSLRLKHGIDSFADYYQKLAE' A
#
# COMPACT_ATOMS: atom_id res chain seq x y z
N MET A 1 10.17 -13.41 2.42
CA MET A 1 10.82 -12.30 1.69
C MET A 1 9.90 -11.11 1.72
N VAL A 2 10.30 -10.04 2.40
CA VAL A 2 9.57 -8.78 2.37
C VAL A 2 9.76 -8.18 0.98
N SER A 3 8.68 -7.77 0.32
CA SER A 3 8.71 -7.20 -1.03
C SER A 3 9.10 -5.73 -0.91
N LEU A 4 10.22 -5.35 -1.54
CA LEU A 4 10.75 -3.98 -1.55
C LEU A 4 9.70 -2.94 -1.96
N ASP A 5 8.81 -3.30 -2.89
CA ASP A 5 7.70 -2.46 -3.37
C ASP A 5 6.71 -2.13 -2.25
N TYR A 6 6.35 -3.11 -1.42
CA TYR A 6 5.41 -2.91 -0.32
C TYR A 6 5.99 -2.07 0.82
N ASP A 7 7.29 -2.19 1.12
CA ASP A 7 7.94 -1.38 2.14
C ASP A 7 8.03 0.10 1.74
N ILE A 8 8.40 0.35 0.46
CA ILE A 8 8.41 1.70 -0.10
C ILE A 8 7.00 2.30 -0.05
N PHE A 9 5.98 1.51 -0.41
CA PHE A 9 4.58 1.92 -0.32
C PHE A 9 4.17 2.31 1.10
N LYS A 10 4.46 1.47 2.11
CA LYS A 10 4.14 1.76 3.52
C LYS A 10 4.73 3.10 3.96
N LYS A 11 6.00 3.35 3.64
CA LYS A 11 6.68 4.61 4.02
C LYS A 11 6.03 5.82 3.35
N ARG A 12 5.83 5.77 2.04
CA ARG A 12 5.22 6.88 1.29
C ARG A 12 3.77 7.14 1.68
N LEU A 13 3.00 6.07 1.92
CA LEU A 13 1.61 6.21 2.38
C LEU A 13 1.54 6.87 3.77
N PHE A 14 2.47 6.53 4.67
CA PHE A 14 2.56 7.18 5.97
C PHE A 14 2.89 8.68 5.83
N GLU A 15 3.82 9.04 4.94
CA GLU A 15 4.15 10.44 4.65
C GLU A 15 2.96 11.21 4.04
N LEU A 16 2.16 10.56 3.19
CA LEU A 16 1.00 11.18 2.53
C LEU A 16 -0.23 11.31 3.44
N THR A 17 -0.52 10.29 4.25
CA THR A 17 -1.82 10.16 4.96
C THR A 17 -1.70 10.17 6.48
N GLY A 18 -0.49 10.03 7.02
CA GLY A 18 -0.25 9.80 8.45
C GLY A 18 -0.63 8.40 8.94
N ILE A 19 -1.15 7.51 8.07
CA ILE A 19 -1.57 6.17 8.46
C ILE A 19 -0.35 5.25 8.56
N ASN A 20 -0.01 4.84 9.77
CA ASN A 20 1.09 3.91 10.00
C ASN A 20 0.62 2.45 9.84
N LEU A 21 0.92 1.85 8.69
CA LEU A 21 0.55 0.47 8.39
C LEU A 21 1.30 -0.58 9.22
N THR A 22 2.41 -0.22 9.90
CA THR A 22 3.17 -1.16 10.74
C THR A 22 2.44 -1.52 12.04
N LEU A 23 1.41 -0.74 12.41
CA LEU A 23 0.55 -1.02 13.55
C LEU A 23 -0.43 -2.19 13.29
N TYR A 24 -0.52 -2.66 12.04
CA TYR A 24 -1.39 -3.75 11.63
C TYR A 24 -0.58 -5.01 11.29
N LYS A 25 -1.21 -6.18 11.42
CA LYS A 25 -0.62 -7.45 10.94
C LYS A 25 -0.38 -7.37 9.43
N GLU A 26 0.88 -7.44 9.01
CA GLU A 26 1.31 -7.18 7.64
C GLU A 26 0.53 -8.02 6.60
N ASP A 27 0.42 -9.33 6.79
CA ASP A 27 -0.27 -10.22 5.85
C ASP A 27 -1.74 -9.85 5.63
N GLN A 28 -2.42 -9.44 6.71
CA GLN A 28 -3.84 -9.06 6.66
C GLN A 28 -4.01 -7.70 5.99
N MET A 29 -3.16 -6.74 6.34
CA MET A 29 -3.22 -5.40 5.77
C MET A 29 -2.86 -5.42 4.28
N LYS A 30 -1.81 -6.18 3.91
CA LYS A 30 -1.41 -6.37 2.51
C LYS A 30 -2.51 -7.02 1.69
N ARG A 31 -3.22 -8.02 2.22
CA ARG A 31 -4.40 -8.62 1.55
C ARG A 31 -5.51 -7.59 1.33
N ARG A 32 -5.87 -6.80 2.35
CA ARG A 32 -6.88 -5.74 2.24
C ARG A 32 -6.52 -4.72 1.17
N LEU A 33 -5.26 -4.26 1.17
CA LEU A 33 -4.77 -3.30 0.17
C LEU A 33 -4.75 -3.89 -1.23
N ASN A 34 -4.35 -5.15 -1.39
CA ASN A 34 -4.40 -5.84 -2.69
C ASN A 34 -5.83 -5.93 -3.21
N SER A 35 -6.79 -6.36 -2.40
CA SER A 35 -8.20 -6.41 -2.81
C SER A 35 -8.73 -5.04 -3.23
N LEU A 36 -8.39 -4.00 -2.46
CA LEU A 36 -8.82 -2.64 -2.78
C LEU A 36 -8.19 -2.15 -4.08
N ARG A 37 -6.87 -2.28 -4.24
CA ARG A 37 -6.13 -1.90 -5.44
C ARG A 37 -6.66 -2.59 -6.70
N LEU A 38 -6.86 -3.91 -6.63
CA LEU A 38 -7.37 -4.71 -7.75
C LEU A 38 -8.81 -4.33 -8.14
N LYS A 39 -9.65 -3.95 -7.17
CA LYS A 39 -11.01 -3.43 -7.45
C LYS A 39 -10.98 -2.16 -8.31
N HIS A 40 -9.91 -1.38 -8.21
CA HIS A 40 -9.69 -0.17 -9.01
C HIS A 40 -8.90 -0.44 -10.30
N GLY A 41 -8.59 -1.70 -10.64
CA GLY A 41 -7.86 -2.06 -11.86
C GLY A 41 -6.40 -1.60 -11.87
N ILE A 42 -5.79 -1.44 -10.69
CA ILE A 42 -4.42 -0.96 -10.54
C ILE A 42 -3.53 -2.17 -10.31
N ASP A 43 -2.37 -2.27 -10.96
CA ASP A 43 -1.55 -3.49 -10.98
C ASP A 43 -0.31 -3.49 -10.07
N SER A 44 0.12 -2.32 -9.57
CA SER A 44 1.26 -2.22 -8.65
C SER A 44 0.97 -1.32 -7.43
N PHE A 45 1.73 -1.49 -6.33
CA PHE A 45 1.62 -0.56 -5.20
C PHE A 45 2.15 0.84 -5.54
N ALA A 46 3.11 0.94 -6.46
CA ALA A 46 3.59 2.22 -6.98
C ALA A 46 2.48 3.00 -7.69
N ASP A 47 1.74 2.36 -8.61
CA ASP A 47 0.62 2.99 -9.32
C ASP A 47 -0.52 3.31 -8.36
N TYR A 48 -0.75 2.44 -7.39
CA TYR A 48 -1.75 2.67 -6.34
C TYR A 48 -1.42 3.91 -5.51
N TYR A 49 -0.15 4.09 -5.15
CA TYR A 49 0.31 5.30 -4.47
C TYR A 49 0.15 6.55 -5.36
N GLN A 50 0.53 6.48 -6.64
CA GLN A 50 0.34 7.62 -7.56
C GLN A 50 -1.12 8.04 -7.64
N LYS A 51 -2.05 7.07 -7.72
CA LYS A 51 -3.49 7.32 -7.72
C LYS A 51 -4.04 7.89 -6.42
N LEU A 52 -3.38 7.66 -5.28
CA LEU A 52 -3.75 8.24 -3.99
C LEU A 52 -3.18 9.65 -3.80
N ALA A 53 -2.08 9.98 -4.47
CA ALA A 53 -1.40 11.27 -4.38
C ALA A 53 -1.85 12.28 -5.47
N GLU A 54 -2.63 11.82 -6.44
CA GLU A 54 -3.35 12.64 -7.44
C GLU A 54 -4.55 13.35 -6.79
#